data_AF-A0A2P7U1M4-F1
#
_entry.id   AF-A0A2P7U1M4-F1
#
_cell.length_a   1.000
_cell.length_b   1.000
_cell.length_c   1.000
_cell.angle_alpha   90.00
_cell.angle_beta   90.00
_cell.angle_gamma   90.00
#
_symmetry.space_group_name_H-M   'P 1'
#
loop_
_entity.id
_entity.type
_entity.pdbx_description
1 polymer ?
#
loop_
_entity_poly.entity_id
_entity_poly.type
_entity_poly.pdbx_seq_one_letter_code
_entity_poly.pdbx_strand_id
1 'polypeptide(L)'
;MNIEKFNPKKDPKYIDYIFRFLKKKSKLIETLGAYPRIVKFKDGFGWYIGWFIDDGLGDFIGSRICYGSEKVETFCFVKTTEADVVAEVKWNEYERVGGCALTKWHHKWVYANKRSRKCRHCGIWERKVVKTVKTVERRTLWESES
;
A
#
# COMPACT_ATOMS: atom_id res chain seq x y z
N MET A 1 -16.29 16.17 -16.14
CA MET A 1 -15.37 15.99 -14.98
C MET A 1 -13.99 15.62 -15.51
N ASN A 2 -12.92 16.35 -15.19
CA ASN A 2 -11.57 16.00 -15.67
C ASN A 2 -11.00 14.83 -14.85
N ILE A 3 -11.03 13.63 -15.42
CA ILE A 3 -10.69 12.38 -14.73
C ILE A 3 -9.18 12.32 -14.37
N GLU A 4 -8.31 13.06 -15.06
CA GLU A 4 -6.88 13.14 -14.70
C GLU A 4 -6.65 13.77 -13.34
N LYS A 5 -7.58 14.63 -12.87
CA LYS A 5 -7.55 15.18 -11.50
C LYS A 5 -7.74 14.11 -10.43
N PHE A 6 -8.20 12.92 -10.84
CA PHE A 6 -8.39 11.79 -9.93
C PHE A 6 -7.22 10.83 -9.87
N ASN A 7 -6.16 11.10 -10.63
CA ASN A 7 -5.00 10.25 -10.66
C ASN A 7 -4.26 10.30 -9.30
N PRO A 8 -4.23 9.19 -8.54
CA PRO A 8 -3.59 9.18 -7.23
C PRO A 8 -2.08 9.43 -7.32
N LYS A 9 -1.44 9.18 -8.48
CA LYS A 9 -0.02 9.50 -8.75
C LYS A 9 0.28 11.00 -8.74
N LYS A 10 -0.68 11.83 -9.14
CA LYS A 10 -0.48 13.27 -9.34
C LYS A 10 -0.87 14.10 -8.13
N ASP A 11 -1.68 13.58 -7.22
CA ASP A 11 -2.26 14.36 -6.14
C ASP A 11 -2.10 13.71 -4.74
N PRO A 12 -1.43 14.39 -3.79
CA PRO A 12 -1.22 13.85 -2.46
C PRO A 12 -2.49 13.63 -1.64
N LYS A 13 -3.64 14.24 -1.98
CA LYS A 13 -4.87 14.09 -1.17
C LYS A 13 -5.46 12.68 -1.17
N TYR A 14 -5.04 11.83 -2.11
CA TYR A 14 -5.46 10.43 -2.19
C TYR A 14 -4.62 9.47 -1.35
N ILE A 15 -3.47 9.94 -0.89
CA ILE A 15 -2.50 9.16 -0.13
C ILE A 15 -3.14 8.59 1.13
N ASP A 16 -3.89 9.41 1.86
CA ASP A 16 -4.53 8.99 3.11
C ASP A 16 -5.59 7.90 2.89
N TYR A 17 -6.40 8.03 1.84
CA TYR A 17 -7.41 7.03 1.50
C TYR A 17 -6.78 5.68 1.15
N ILE A 18 -5.75 5.70 0.29
CA ILE A 18 -5.00 4.49 -0.08
C ILE A 18 -4.35 3.87 1.16
N PHE A 19 -3.72 4.67 2.01
CA PHE A 19 -3.12 4.18 3.25
C PHE A 19 -4.16 3.51 4.17
N ARG A 20 -5.32 4.14 4.38
CA ARG A 20 -6.42 3.59 5.18
C ARG A 20 -6.97 2.29 4.59
N PHE A 21 -7.09 2.20 3.26
CA PHE A 21 -7.51 0.97 2.58
C PHE A 21 -6.52 -0.17 2.84
N LEU A 22 -5.23 0.08 2.58
CA LEU A 22 -4.16 -0.89 2.78
C LEU A 22 -4.08 -1.36 4.24
N LYS A 23 -4.18 -0.43 5.20
CA LYS A 23 -4.21 -0.75 6.64
C LYS A 23 -5.42 -1.60 7.01
N LYS A 24 -6.61 -1.28 6.50
CA LYS A 24 -7.86 -2.02 6.78
C LYS A 24 -7.85 -3.43 6.18
N LYS A 25 -7.11 -3.64 5.08
CA LYS A 25 -7.05 -4.89 4.33
C LYS A 25 -5.71 -5.65 4.45
N SER A 26 -4.87 -5.30 5.42
CA SER A 26 -3.55 -5.92 5.61
C SER A 26 -3.59 -7.46 5.69
N LYS A 27 -4.51 -8.03 6.46
CA LYS A 27 -4.70 -9.49 6.55
C LYS A 27 -5.06 -10.14 5.21
N LEU A 28 -5.85 -9.45 4.39
CA LEU A 28 -6.22 -9.95 3.06
C LEU A 28 -5.04 -9.91 2.10
N ILE A 29 -4.22 -8.86 2.16
CA ILE A 29 -2.95 -8.77 1.43
C ILE A 29 -2.04 -9.94 1.77
N GLU A 30 -1.88 -10.24 3.07
CA GLU A 30 -1.06 -11.36 3.54
C GLU A 30 -1.60 -12.71 3.04
N THR A 31 -2.92 -12.89 3.06
CA THR A 31 -3.57 -14.15 2.65
C THR A 31 -3.49 -14.38 1.14
N LEU A 32 -3.73 -13.33 0.34
CA LEU A 32 -3.67 -13.41 -1.13
C LEU A 32 -2.24 -13.40 -1.66
N GLY A 33 -1.26 -12.98 -0.85
CA GLY A 33 0.13 -12.86 -1.27
C GLY A 33 0.37 -11.81 -2.36
N ALA A 34 -0.63 -10.98 -2.68
CA ALA A 34 -0.60 -10.02 -3.77
C ALA A 34 -1.10 -8.63 -3.32
N TYR A 35 -0.44 -7.58 -3.82
CA TYR A 35 -0.86 -6.20 -3.60
C TYR A 35 -2.13 -5.87 -4.40
N PRO A 36 -3.05 -5.06 -3.85
CA PRO A 36 -4.22 -4.62 -4.58
C PRO A 36 -3.79 -3.71 -5.73
N ARG A 37 -4.31 -3.89 -6.95
CA ARG A 37 -4.02 -3.03 -8.10
C ARG A 37 -4.75 -1.70 -7.98
N ILE A 38 -4.11 -0.63 -8.45
CA ILE A 38 -4.72 0.70 -8.60
C ILE A 38 -5.07 0.91 -10.07
N VAL A 39 -6.34 0.78 -10.40
CA VAL A 39 -6.81 0.72 -11.79
C VAL A 39 -7.89 1.76 -12.07
N LYS A 40 -8.03 2.08 -13.34
CA LYS A 40 -9.12 2.87 -13.89
C LYS A 40 -9.85 2.01 -14.90
N PHE A 41 -11.17 1.90 -14.75
CA PHE A 41 -12.03 1.18 -15.69
C PHE A 41 -12.58 2.12 -16.77
N LYS A 42 -12.91 1.57 -17.94
CA LYS A 42 -13.47 2.30 -19.08
C LYS A 42 -14.73 3.10 -18.72
N ASP A 43 -15.66 2.46 -18.03
CA ASP A 43 -16.95 3.03 -17.62
C ASP A 43 -16.95 3.53 -16.16
N GLY A 44 -15.77 3.59 -15.55
CA GLY A 44 -15.61 3.94 -14.14
C GLY A 44 -15.53 5.45 -13.88
N PHE A 45 -16.18 5.90 -12.81
CA PHE A 45 -16.13 7.30 -12.35
C PHE A 45 -14.85 7.64 -11.55
N GLY A 46 -13.67 7.14 -11.96
CA GLY A 46 -12.40 7.47 -11.31
C GLY A 46 -11.46 6.28 -11.18
N TRP A 47 -10.57 6.36 -10.19
CA TRP A 47 -9.61 5.32 -9.87
C TRP A 47 -10.13 4.41 -8.77
N TYR A 48 -9.70 3.16 -8.80
CA TYR A 48 -10.09 2.09 -7.89
C TYR A 48 -8.85 1.41 -7.34
N ILE A 49 -8.98 0.83 -6.15
CA ILE A 49 -7.95 0.00 -5.51
C ILE A 49 -8.57 -1.33 -5.07
N GLY A 50 -7.97 -2.45 -5.44
CA GLY A 50 -8.56 -3.77 -5.17
C GLY A 50 -7.87 -4.93 -5.89
N TRP A 51 -8.51 -6.09 -5.93
CA TRP A 51 -7.97 -7.30 -6.54
C TRP A 51 -8.93 -7.83 -7.59
N PHE A 52 -8.37 -8.35 -8.69
CA PHE A 52 -9.12 -9.24 -9.55
C PHE A 52 -9.18 -10.61 -8.88
N ILE A 53 -10.35 -11.23 -8.94
CA ILE A 53 -10.58 -12.57 -8.42
C ILE A 53 -10.47 -13.55 -9.58
N ASP A 54 -9.61 -14.54 -9.42
CA ASP A 54 -9.41 -15.61 -10.40
C ASP A 54 -10.34 -16.79 -10.08
N ASP A 55 -11.64 -16.55 -10.25
CA ASP A 55 -12.71 -17.54 -10.07
C ASP A 55 -13.37 -17.94 -11.41
N GLY A 56 -12.81 -17.48 -12.54
CA GLY A 56 -13.37 -17.67 -13.88
C GLY A 56 -14.59 -16.80 -14.21
N LEU A 57 -15.08 -15.99 -13.26
CA LEU A 57 -16.18 -15.04 -13.46
C LEU A 57 -15.67 -13.64 -13.80
N GLY A 58 -14.43 -13.33 -13.42
CA GLY A 58 -13.76 -12.09 -13.77
C GLY A 58 -14.28 -10.91 -12.97
N ASP A 59 -14.32 -11.07 -11.64
CA ASP A 59 -14.78 -10.04 -10.72
C ASP A 59 -13.62 -9.20 -10.17
N PHE A 60 -13.89 -7.94 -9.84
CA PHE A 60 -12.96 -7.09 -9.13
C PHE A 60 -13.49 -6.73 -7.74
N ILE A 61 -12.76 -7.05 -6.69
CA ILE A 61 -13.12 -6.68 -5.31
C ILE A 61 -12.26 -5.51 -4.88
N GLY A 62 -12.88 -4.36 -4.66
CA GLY A 62 -12.13 -3.15 -4.37
C GLY A 62 -12.96 -1.98 -3.90
N SER A 63 -12.33 -0.82 -3.83
CA SER A 63 -12.94 0.45 -3.46
C SER A 63 -12.66 1.46 -4.55
N ARG A 64 -13.61 2.37 -4.80
CA ARG A 64 -13.29 3.64 -5.45
C ARG A 64 -12.34 4.42 -4.55
N ILE A 65 -11.33 5.06 -5.14
CA ILE A 65 -10.40 5.94 -4.43
C ILE A 65 -11.07 7.32 -4.30
N CYS A 66 -11.36 7.70 -3.06
CA CYS A 66 -12.05 8.94 -2.75
C CYS A 66 -11.15 9.93 -2.00
N TYR A 67 -11.68 11.13 -1.75
CA TYR A 67 -10.97 12.21 -1.08
C TYR A 67 -11.23 12.23 0.43
N GLY A 68 -10.21 12.64 1.20
CA GLY A 68 -10.38 13.05 2.59
C GLY A 68 -10.85 11.94 3.53
N SER A 69 -11.82 12.26 4.41
CA SER A 69 -12.29 11.39 5.49
C SER A 69 -13.34 10.36 5.06
N GLU A 70 -13.64 10.24 3.77
CA GLU A 70 -14.60 9.26 3.26
C GLU A 70 -14.27 7.86 3.79
N LYS A 71 -15.33 7.09 4.08
CA LYS A 71 -15.19 5.75 4.63
C LYS A 71 -14.67 4.83 3.55
N VAL A 72 -13.74 3.95 3.95
CA VAL A 72 -13.26 2.90 3.07
C VAL A 72 -14.32 1.80 3.00
N GLU A 73 -15.03 1.76 1.88
CA GLU A 73 -16.03 0.76 1.53
C GLU A 73 -15.51 -0.15 0.41
N THR A 74 -15.72 -1.46 0.55
CA THR A 74 -15.25 -2.45 -0.43
C THR A 74 -16.47 -3.06 -1.10
N PHE A 75 -16.48 -3.05 -2.42
CA PHE A 75 -17.54 -3.56 -3.27
C PHE A 75 -16.99 -4.67 -4.17
N CYS A 76 -17.87 -5.57 -4.59
CA CYS A 76 -17.60 -6.49 -5.69
C CYS A 76 -18.14 -5.86 -6.98
N PHE A 77 -17.26 -5.67 -7.95
CA PHE A 77 -17.57 -5.20 -9.29
C PHE A 77 -17.65 -6.44 -10.19
N VAL A 78 -18.89 -6.86 -10.45
CA VAL A 78 -19.20 -8.11 -11.14
C VAL A 78 -18.80 -8.02 -12.61
N LYS A 79 -18.20 -9.09 -13.16
CA LYS A 79 -17.74 -9.18 -14.56
C LYS A 79 -16.85 -8.00 -14.98
N THR A 80 -16.07 -7.47 -14.05
CA THR A 80 -15.08 -6.43 -14.31
C THR A 80 -13.71 -7.08 -14.39
N THR A 81 -13.29 -7.36 -15.61
CA THR A 81 -12.07 -8.09 -15.93
C THR A 81 -10.89 -7.15 -16.13
N GLU A 82 -9.69 -7.73 -16.28
CA GLU A 82 -8.51 -6.95 -16.63
C GLU A 82 -8.63 -6.23 -17.97
N ALA A 83 -9.44 -6.75 -18.91
CA ALA A 83 -9.66 -6.13 -20.21
C ALA A 83 -10.42 -4.79 -20.12
N ASP A 84 -11.13 -4.57 -19.01
CA ASP A 84 -11.89 -3.34 -18.75
C ASP A 84 -10.99 -2.20 -18.21
N VAL A 85 -9.73 -2.51 -17.89
CA VAL A 85 -8.75 -1.55 -17.38
C VAL A 85 -8.22 -0.69 -18.53
N VAL A 86 -8.46 0.62 -18.44
CA VAL A 86 -7.94 1.61 -19.40
C VAL A 86 -6.65 2.27 -18.93
N ALA A 87 -6.36 2.23 -17.62
CA ALA A 87 -5.11 2.70 -17.06
C ALA A 87 -4.84 2.03 -15.72
N GLU A 88 -3.57 1.85 -15.40
CA GLU A 88 -3.12 1.30 -14.12
C GLU A 88 -1.95 2.12 -13.59
N VAL A 89 -1.94 2.35 -12.27
CA VAL A 89 -0.77 2.86 -11.57
C VAL A 89 0.00 1.68 -11.01
N LYS A 90 1.20 1.43 -11.56
CA LYS A 90 2.10 0.41 -11.03
C LYS A 90 2.65 0.85 -9.67
N TRP A 91 2.66 -0.06 -8.70
CA TRP A 91 3.10 0.24 -7.33
C TRP A 91 4.56 0.70 -7.23
N ASN A 92 5.44 0.17 -8.08
CA ASN A 92 6.84 0.59 -8.15
C ASN A 92 6.98 2.07 -8.54
N GLU A 93 6.05 2.61 -9.31
CA GLU A 93 5.98 4.03 -9.65
C GLU A 93 5.25 4.87 -8.58
N TYR A 94 4.62 4.21 -7.61
CA TYR A 94 3.79 4.79 -6.54
C TYR A 94 4.43 4.66 -5.14
N GLU A 95 5.75 4.49 -5.06
CA GLU A 95 6.54 4.25 -3.83
C GLU A 95 6.42 5.32 -2.72
N ARG A 96 5.62 6.37 -2.90
CA ARG A 96 5.40 7.42 -1.88
C ARG A 96 4.64 6.95 -0.63
N VAL A 97 3.83 5.88 -0.69
CA VAL A 97 2.87 5.53 0.39
C VAL A 97 2.88 4.07 0.83
N GLY A 98 2.94 3.12 -0.10
CA GLY A 98 2.64 1.71 0.18
C GLY A 98 3.73 0.93 0.92
N GLY A 99 4.99 1.37 0.83
CA GLY A 99 6.14 0.62 1.35
C GLY A 99 6.18 0.50 2.88
N CYS A 100 6.27 1.64 3.59
CA CYS A 100 6.41 1.63 5.05
C CYS A 100 5.14 1.12 5.79
N ALA A 101 3.98 1.06 5.12
CA ALA A 101 2.71 0.69 5.75
C ALA A 101 2.45 -0.83 5.79
N LEU A 102 3.11 -1.59 4.91
CA LEU A 102 2.75 -2.99 4.63
C LEU A 102 3.88 -3.98 4.89
N THR A 103 5.15 -3.56 4.82
CA THR A 103 6.28 -4.45 5.13
C THR A 103 7.43 -3.70 5.82
N LYS A 104 8.10 -4.36 6.77
CA LYS A 104 9.31 -3.84 7.45
C LYS A 104 10.49 -3.56 6.49
N TRP A 105 10.41 -4.05 5.25
CA TRP A 105 11.50 -4.04 4.27
C TRP A 105 11.50 -2.82 3.35
N HIS A 106 10.43 -2.03 3.35
CA HIS A 106 10.30 -0.85 2.48
C HIS A 106 10.40 0.46 3.26
N HIS A 107 11.03 0.41 4.43
CA HIS A 107 11.37 1.61 5.19
C HIS A 107 12.57 2.34 4.60
N LYS A 108 12.35 3.57 4.12
CA LYS A 108 13.44 4.52 3.86
C LYS A 108 13.89 5.15 5.18
N TRP A 109 14.90 4.53 5.79
CA TRP A 109 15.44 4.97 7.07
C TRP A 109 16.29 6.22 6.94
N VAL A 110 16.01 7.20 7.79
CA VAL A 110 16.85 8.38 8.04
C VAL A 110 17.43 8.23 9.43
N TYR A 111 18.76 8.27 9.53
CA TYR A 111 19.45 8.18 10.82
C TYR A 111 19.31 9.50 11.56
N ALA A 112 18.68 9.45 12.74
CA ALA A 112 18.67 10.59 13.66
C ALA A 112 20.01 10.66 14.44
N ASN A 113 20.60 9.50 14.73
CA ASN A 113 21.94 9.36 15.32
C ASN A 113 22.48 7.93 15.07
N LYS A 114 23.67 7.60 15.61
CA LYS A 114 24.32 6.28 15.45
C LYS A 114 23.52 5.09 16.02
N ARG A 115 22.52 5.34 16.87
CA ARG A 115 21.75 4.32 17.62
C ARG A 115 20.26 4.29 17.28
N SER A 116 19.74 5.28 16.54
CA SER A 116 18.32 5.34 16.20
C SER A 116 18.09 5.82 14.78
N ARG A 117 17.11 5.22 14.11
CA ARG A 117 16.66 5.58 12.76
C ARG A 117 15.15 5.76 12.74
N LYS A 118 14.66 6.64 11.87
CA LYS A 118 13.24 6.91 11.65
C LYS A 118 12.87 6.67 10.19
N CYS A 119 11.76 5.99 9.87
CA CYS A 119 11.30 5.91 8.47
C CYS A 119 10.85 7.32 8.05
N ARG A 120 11.40 7.83 6.94
CA ARG A 120 11.04 9.14 6.36
C ARG A 120 9.55 9.27 6.04
N HIS A 121 8.89 8.14 5.75
CA HIS A 121 7.54 8.09 5.21
C HIS A 121 6.47 7.78 6.28
N CYS A 122 6.70 6.84 7.20
CA CYS A 122 5.72 6.46 8.24
C CYS A 122 6.07 6.97 9.64
N GLY A 123 7.28 7.51 9.86
CA GLY A 123 7.69 8.06 11.13
C GLY A 123 7.98 7.05 12.25
N ILE A 124 7.92 5.74 11.99
CA ILE A 124 8.33 4.68 12.92
C ILE A 124 9.80 4.86 13.30
N TRP A 125 10.10 4.64 14.57
CA TRP A 125 11.44 4.65 15.14
C TRP A 125 11.95 3.22 15.37
N GLU A 126 13.23 3.01 15.07
CA GLU A 126 13.95 1.80 15.44
C GLU A 126 15.25 2.15 16.17
N ARG A 127 15.56 1.36 17.20
CA ARG A 127 16.82 1.44 17.93
C ARG A 127 17.74 0.29 17.56
N LYS A 128 19.03 0.58 17.52
CA LYS A 128 20.09 -0.39 17.31
C LYS A 128 20.22 -1.25 18.56
N VAL A 129 20.03 -2.56 18.45
CA VAL A 129 20.22 -3.50 19.55
C VAL A 129 21.35 -4.47 19.16
N VAL A 130 22.32 -4.63 20.06
CA VAL A 130 23.38 -5.64 19.91
C VAL A 130 22.94 -6.86 20.71
N LYS A 131 22.62 -7.96 20.03
CA LYS A 131 22.30 -9.24 20.67
C LYS A 131 23.40 -10.26 20.38
N THR A 132 23.82 -10.96 21.42
CA THR A 132 24.71 -12.11 21.32
C THR A 132 23.87 -13.34 20.99
N VAL A 133 24.03 -13.91 19.80
CA VAL A 133 23.35 -15.16 19.42
C VAL A 133 24.15 -16.34 20.00
N LYS A 134 23.48 -17.42 20.42
CA LYS A 134 24.09 -18.58 21.11
C LYS A 134 25.12 -19.38 20.28
N THR A 135 25.30 -19.06 19.02
CA THR A 135 26.46 -19.44 18.19
C THR A 135 27.32 -18.19 18.02
N VAL A 136 28.64 -18.30 18.22
CA VAL A 136 29.61 -17.20 18.31
C VAL A 136 29.66 -16.36 17.01
N GLU A 137 28.64 -15.52 16.79
CA GLU A 137 28.56 -14.51 15.74
C GLU A 137 27.82 -13.28 16.29
N ARG A 138 28.49 -12.13 16.29
CA ARG A 138 27.86 -10.85 16.63
C ARG A 138 27.08 -10.34 15.42
N ARG A 139 25.76 -10.20 15.53
CA ARG A 139 24.91 -9.57 14.51
C ARG A 139 24.29 -8.28 15.03
N THR A 140 24.28 -7.23 14.20
CA THR A 140 23.55 -6.00 14.49
C THR A 140 22.08 -6.22 14.12
N LEU A 141 21.18 -6.06 15.09
CA LEU A 141 19.73 -6.12 14.88
C LEU A 141 19.10 -4.75 15.16
N TRP A 142 17.96 -4.49 14.52
CA TRP A 142 17.16 -3.29 14.73
C TRP A 142 15.79 -3.72 15.23
N GLU A 143 15.33 -3.11 16.32
CA GLU A 143 14.04 -3.43 16.95
C GLU A 143 13.14 -2.20 16.95
N SER A 144 11.85 -2.42 16.69
CA SER A 144 10.81 -1.39 16.68
C SER A 144 10.51 -0.98 18.13
N GLU A 145 10.38 0.33 18.39
CA GLU A 145 9.86 0.80 19.68
C GLU A 145 8.35 0.53 19.75
N SER A 146 7.91 -0.08 20.86
CA SER A 146 6.49 -0.26 21.20
C SER A 146 5.95 0.97 21.92
#